data_AF-A0A382YMY6-F1
#
_entry.id   AF-A0A382YMY6-F1
#
_cell.length_a   1.000
_cell.length_b   1.000
_cell.length_c   1.000
_cell.angle_alpha   90.00
_cell.angle_beta   90.00
_cell.angle_gamma   90.00
#
_symmetry.space_group_name_H-M   'P 1'
#
loop_
_entity.id
_entity.type
_entity.pdbx_description
1 polymer ?
#
loop_
_entity_poly.entity_id
_entity_poly.type
_entity_poly.pdbx_seq_one_letter_code
_entity_poly.pdbx_strand_id
1 'polypeptide(L)'
;MTIPVHRITDARVCGAVTEQAGNSDVFANNLLVAVDGDPNSHGGGGLIAHSNQVFADNILTVNHTADTANPDAICPIPPHCGPSTDQGSPNVFTGDPSGDPIVIVPPAVIQKMELQVFVYIADPYDQSQYPDEEEIPFEEPDEVTVEEQQTEKHTPTVDTEEAVIPVQEKPEAKTHEDLCHPFDGILDQYLLEASKGEWLEKGITYHPTRI
;
A
#
# COMPACT_ATOMS: atom_id res chain seq x y z
N MET A 1 -20.81 -4.64 -9.86
CA MET A 1 -20.47 -3.56 -10.82
C MET A 1 -19.57 -4.15 -11.89
N THR A 2 -19.58 -3.63 -13.12
CA THR A 2 -18.65 -4.05 -14.17
C THR A 2 -17.46 -3.08 -14.18
N ILE A 3 -16.25 -3.59 -13.98
CA ILE A 3 -15.04 -2.77 -13.83
C ILE A 3 -14.19 -2.95 -15.08
N PRO A 4 -13.78 -1.88 -15.78
CA PRO A 4 -12.93 -1.98 -16.95
C PRO A 4 -11.64 -2.74 -16.66
N VAL A 5 -11.21 -3.61 -17.57
CA VAL A 5 -9.85 -4.16 -17.50
C VAL A 5 -8.83 -3.08 -17.84
N HIS A 6 -7.74 -2.99 -17.09
CA HIS A 6 -6.63 -2.07 -17.40
C HIS A 6 -5.71 -2.71 -18.45
N ARG A 7 -5.15 -1.91 -19.34
CA ARG A 7 -4.34 -2.39 -20.47
C ARG A 7 -3.00 -1.68 -20.52
N ILE A 8 -2.03 -2.27 -21.21
CA ILE A 8 -0.79 -1.59 -21.57
C ILE A 8 -1.16 -0.33 -22.38
N THR A 9 -0.44 0.77 -22.15
CA THR A 9 -0.71 2.13 -22.65
C THR A 9 -1.89 2.89 -22.05
N ASP A 10 -2.72 2.25 -21.20
CA ASP A 10 -3.74 3.00 -20.45
C ASP A 10 -3.06 3.92 -19.41
N ALA A 11 -3.70 5.07 -19.16
CA ALA A 11 -3.16 6.13 -18.31
C ALA A 11 -3.14 5.75 -16.81
N ARG A 12 -2.19 6.36 -16.09
CA ARG A 12 -2.08 6.39 -14.63
C ARG A 12 -2.36 7.79 -14.11
N VAL A 13 -2.76 7.89 -12.84
CA VAL A 13 -3.07 9.16 -12.18
C VAL A 13 -1.87 10.12 -12.12
N CYS A 14 -0.64 9.61 -12.26
CA CYS A 14 0.58 10.42 -12.32
C CYS A 14 0.91 10.98 -13.71
N GLY A 15 0.04 10.77 -14.71
CA GLY A 15 0.28 11.18 -16.10
C GLY A 15 1.18 10.23 -16.89
N ALA A 16 1.66 9.14 -16.27
CA ALA A 16 2.35 8.06 -16.97
C ALA A 16 1.38 7.16 -17.75
N VAL A 17 1.95 6.28 -18.57
CA VAL A 17 1.23 5.14 -19.16
C VAL A 17 1.80 3.83 -18.63
N THR A 18 0.98 2.77 -18.62
CA THR A 18 1.43 1.43 -18.28
C THR A 18 2.32 0.85 -19.37
N GLU A 19 3.44 0.25 -18.97
CA GLU A 19 4.37 -0.46 -19.83
C GLU A 19 4.28 -1.97 -19.59
N GLN A 20 4.60 -2.76 -20.61
CA GLN A 20 4.49 -4.21 -20.58
C GLN A 20 5.69 -4.85 -19.85
N ALA A 21 5.43 -5.70 -18.87
CA ALA A 21 6.45 -6.59 -18.28
C ALA A 21 5.99 -8.05 -18.18
N GLY A 22 4.72 -8.32 -17.86
CA GLY A 22 4.24 -9.67 -17.59
C GLY A 22 3.57 -10.38 -18.77
N ASN A 23 2.37 -9.94 -19.15
CA ASN A 23 1.54 -10.60 -20.18
C ASN A 23 2.05 -10.35 -21.60
N SER A 24 1.97 -11.36 -22.46
CA SER A 24 2.52 -11.34 -23.82
C SER A 24 1.53 -11.69 -24.93
N ASP A 25 0.37 -12.29 -24.61
CA ASP A 25 -0.54 -12.81 -25.64
C ASP A 25 -2.04 -12.62 -25.36
N VAL A 26 -2.44 -12.08 -24.20
CA VAL A 26 -3.85 -11.79 -23.89
C VAL A 26 -4.18 -10.33 -24.18
N PHE A 27 -5.13 -10.09 -25.07
CA PHE A 27 -5.48 -8.75 -25.56
C PHE A 27 -6.92 -8.33 -25.23
N ALA A 28 -7.11 -7.05 -24.92
CA ALA A 28 -8.40 -6.37 -24.87
C ALA A 28 -8.35 -5.13 -25.78
N ASN A 29 -9.24 -5.07 -26.76
CA ASN A 29 -9.26 -4.01 -27.79
C ASN A 29 -7.89 -3.77 -28.45
N ASN A 30 -7.23 -4.85 -28.84
CA ASN A 30 -5.94 -4.81 -29.54
C ASN A 30 -4.76 -4.28 -28.70
N LEU A 31 -4.94 -4.10 -27.39
CA LEU A 31 -3.87 -3.80 -26.44
C LEU A 31 -3.73 -4.97 -25.47
N LEU A 32 -2.52 -5.24 -25.01
CA LEU A 32 -2.28 -6.26 -24.01
C LEU A 32 -2.99 -5.89 -22.71
N VAL A 33 -3.62 -6.88 -22.09
CA VAL A 33 -4.17 -6.72 -20.74
C VAL A 33 -3.01 -6.52 -19.77
N ALA A 34 -3.11 -5.50 -18.92
CA ALA A 34 -2.12 -5.25 -17.89
C ALA A 34 -2.27 -6.27 -16.75
N VAL A 35 -1.15 -6.69 -16.20
CA VAL A 35 -1.08 -7.66 -15.11
C VAL A 35 -0.29 -7.12 -13.92
N ASP A 36 -0.37 -7.84 -12.81
CA ASP A 36 0.37 -7.53 -11.59
C ASP A 36 1.87 -7.31 -11.88
N GLY A 37 2.41 -6.24 -11.32
CA GLY A 37 3.81 -5.85 -11.49
C GLY A 37 4.13 -5.03 -12.75
N ASP A 38 3.18 -4.84 -13.68
CA ASP A 38 3.45 -4.03 -14.88
C ASP A 38 3.80 -2.57 -14.52
N PRO A 39 4.98 -2.07 -14.94
CA PRO A 39 5.49 -0.76 -14.56
C PRO A 39 4.79 0.38 -15.31
N ASN A 40 5.20 1.61 -15.00
CA ASN A 40 4.81 2.80 -15.75
C ASN A 40 6.02 3.46 -16.44
N SER A 41 5.74 4.36 -17.37
CA SER A 41 6.74 5.07 -18.17
C SER A 41 7.62 6.09 -17.41
N HIS A 42 7.42 6.27 -16.11
CA HIS A 42 8.29 7.08 -15.25
C HIS A 42 9.36 6.25 -14.53
N GLY A 43 9.39 4.93 -14.77
CA GLY A 43 10.39 4.00 -14.23
C GLY A 43 9.99 3.48 -12.85
N GLY A 44 9.56 2.22 -12.76
CA GLY A 44 8.96 1.65 -11.55
C GLY A 44 7.43 1.64 -11.66
N GLY A 45 6.70 1.86 -10.57
CA GLY A 45 5.24 2.00 -10.67
C GLY A 45 4.47 0.71 -10.92
N GLY A 46 5.05 -0.44 -10.52
CA GLY A 46 4.46 -1.77 -10.75
C GLY A 46 3.06 -1.86 -10.15
N LEU A 47 2.07 -2.20 -10.98
CA LEU A 47 0.68 -2.36 -10.58
C LEU A 47 0.50 -3.42 -9.49
N ILE A 48 -0.45 -3.18 -8.60
CA ILE A 48 -0.91 -4.14 -7.61
C ILE A 48 -2.31 -4.56 -8.04
N ALA A 49 -2.42 -5.74 -8.64
CA ALA A 49 -3.65 -6.20 -9.26
C ALA A 49 -4.72 -6.59 -8.23
N HIS A 50 -5.98 -6.24 -8.49
CA HIS A 50 -7.11 -6.58 -7.63
C HIS A 50 -8.29 -7.24 -8.39
N SER A 51 -8.06 -7.89 -9.53
CA SER A 51 -9.15 -8.57 -10.24
C SER A 51 -9.69 -9.82 -9.51
N ASN A 52 -10.93 -10.20 -9.82
CA ASN A 52 -11.60 -11.39 -9.30
C ASN A 52 -11.06 -12.69 -9.94
N GLN A 53 -9.82 -13.05 -9.61
CA GLN A 53 -9.19 -14.30 -10.07
C GLN A 53 -9.18 -14.45 -11.60
N VAL A 54 -8.99 -13.35 -12.32
CA VAL A 54 -8.81 -13.36 -13.78
C VAL A 54 -7.32 -13.22 -14.06
N PHE A 55 -6.76 -14.19 -14.78
CA PHE A 55 -5.32 -14.29 -15.02
C PHE A 55 -4.99 -14.23 -16.51
N ALA A 56 -3.86 -13.60 -16.84
CA ALA A 56 -3.21 -13.64 -18.14
C ALA A 56 -1.74 -14.05 -17.93
N ASP A 57 -1.24 -15.02 -18.69
CA ASP A 57 0.09 -15.63 -18.46
C ASP A 57 0.32 -16.11 -17.02
N ASN A 58 -0.74 -16.60 -16.37
CA ASN A 58 -0.75 -17.01 -14.94
C ASN A 58 -0.47 -15.86 -13.96
N ILE A 59 -0.55 -14.61 -14.40
CA ILE A 59 -0.41 -13.41 -13.57
C ILE A 59 -1.78 -12.74 -13.44
N LEU A 60 -2.11 -12.25 -12.24
CA LEU A 60 -3.40 -11.63 -11.97
C LEU A 60 -3.57 -10.37 -12.84
N THR A 61 -4.70 -10.24 -13.52
CA THR A 61 -4.99 -9.07 -14.35
C THR A 61 -5.35 -7.86 -13.49
N VAL A 62 -5.03 -6.67 -13.98
CA VAL A 62 -5.33 -5.41 -13.31
C VAL A 62 -6.66 -4.87 -13.81
N ASN A 63 -7.46 -4.32 -12.91
CA ASN A 63 -8.71 -3.68 -13.26
C ASN A 63 -8.68 -2.18 -12.88
N HIS A 64 -9.66 -1.43 -13.37
CA HIS A 64 -9.75 0.00 -13.09
C HIS A 64 -10.78 0.31 -11.99
N THR A 65 -10.64 -0.32 -10.82
CA THR A 65 -11.18 0.22 -9.54
C THR A 65 -10.20 1.17 -8.87
N ALA A 66 -9.37 1.84 -9.69
CA ALA A 66 -8.19 2.58 -9.26
C ALA A 66 -7.17 1.69 -8.51
N ASP A 67 -6.97 0.45 -9.01
CA ASP A 67 -5.89 -0.45 -8.56
C ASP A 67 -4.61 0.35 -8.34
N THR A 68 -4.09 0.24 -7.12
CA THR A 68 -2.91 0.96 -6.68
C THR A 68 -1.65 0.40 -7.31
N ALA A 69 -0.53 1.09 -7.10
CA ALA A 69 0.76 0.69 -7.63
C ALA A 69 1.85 1.00 -6.60
N ASN A 70 2.97 0.28 -6.74
CA ASN A 70 4.19 0.63 -6.03
C ASN A 70 4.69 2.02 -6.46
N PRO A 71 5.54 2.67 -5.66
CA PRO A 71 6.19 3.91 -6.08
C PRO A 71 6.94 3.78 -7.41
N ASP A 72 6.92 4.84 -8.20
CA ASP A 72 7.82 5.02 -9.33
C ASP A 72 9.01 5.92 -8.95
N ALA A 73 9.96 6.09 -9.88
CA ALA A 73 11.23 6.78 -9.65
C ALA A 73 11.09 8.28 -9.35
N ILE A 74 9.91 8.85 -9.55
CA ILE A 74 9.62 10.26 -9.26
C ILE A 74 9.06 10.44 -7.83
N CYS A 75 8.71 9.35 -7.13
CA CYS A 75 8.44 9.41 -5.68
C CYS A 75 9.69 9.99 -4.95
N PRO A 76 9.54 10.97 -4.02
CA PRO A 76 8.37 11.25 -3.19
C PRO A 76 7.31 12.22 -3.76
N ILE A 77 7.43 12.70 -5.00
CA ILE A 77 6.49 13.69 -5.55
C ILE A 77 5.13 13.02 -5.80
N PRO A 78 3.99 13.49 -5.24
CA PRO A 78 2.70 12.89 -5.54
C PRO A 78 2.25 13.12 -7.00
N PRO A 79 1.48 12.19 -7.61
CA PRO A 79 0.99 10.93 -7.05
C PRO A 79 1.92 9.73 -7.33
N HIS A 80 3.23 9.93 -7.46
CA HIS A 80 4.20 8.90 -7.86
C HIS A 80 4.51 7.84 -6.80
N CYS A 81 4.10 8.05 -5.55
CA CYS A 81 4.25 7.03 -4.50
C CYS A 81 3.08 6.02 -4.46
N GLY A 82 2.06 6.24 -5.29
CA GLY A 82 0.95 5.32 -5.50
C GLY A 82 0.25 5.65 -6.82
N PRO A 83 0.92 5.47 -7.98
CA PRO A 83 0.39 5.86 -9.28
C PRO A 83 -0.65 4.85 -9.78
N SER A 84 -1.85 4.90 -9.17
CA SER A 84 -3.01 4.07 -9.52
C SER A 84 -3.42 4.18 -10.99
N THR A 85 -4.20 3.20 -11.43
CA THR A 85 -4.86 3.24 -12.75
C THR A 85 -5.80 4.44 -12.88
N ASP A 86 -5.83 5.09 -14.05
CA ASP A 86 -6.71 6.24 -14.38
C ASP A 86 -7.57 6.00 -15.63
N GLN A 87 -7.41 4.85 -16.26
CA GLN A 87 -8.14 4.46 -17.47
C GLN A 87 -8.29 2.94 -17.51
N GLY A 88 -9.26 2.46 -18.27
CA GLY A 88 -9.35 1.06 -18.68
C GLY A 88 -10.05 0.89 -20.02
N SER A 89 -10.32 -0.36 -20.38
CA SER A 89 -11.03 -0.70 -21.60
C SER A 89 -12.43 -0.08 -21.67
N PRO A 90 -12.88 0.40 -22.85
CA PRO A 90 -14.23 0.95 -23.01
C PRO A 90 -15.34 -0.11 -22.96
N ASN A 91 -15.03 -1.40 -23.15
CA ASN A 91 -16.05 -2.44 -23.30
C ASN A 91 -15.63 -3.87 -22.88
N VAL A 92 -14.43 -4.05 -22.32
CA VAL A 92 -13.99 -5.30 -21.71
C VAL A 92 -13.91 -5.07 -20.22
N PHE A 93 -14.65 -5.88 -19.47
CA PHE A 93 -14.81 -5.70 -18.03
C PHE A 93 -14.39 -6.98 -17.29
N THR A 94 -13.89 -6.79 -16.08
CA THR A 94 -13.64 -7.83 -15.10
C THR A 94 -14.36 -7.48 -13.79
N GLY A 95 -14.27 -8.37 -12.79
CA GLY A 95 -14.80 -8.13 -11.45
C GLY A 95 -13.69 -7.77 -10.46
N ASP A 96 -14.09 -7.20 -9.32
CA ASP A 96 -13.32 -7.25 -8.08
C ASP A 96 -13.69 -8.53 -7.31
N PRO A 97 -12.77 -9.07 -6.48
CA PRO A 97 -13.11 -10.13 -5.55
C PRO A 97 -14.26 -9.65 -4.65
N SER A 98 -15.34 -10.43 -4.58
CA SER A 98 -16.52 -10.11 -3.77
C SER A 98 -16.39 -10.56 -2.31
N GLY A 99 -15.19 -10.52 -1.76
CA GLY A 99 -14.83 -10.98 -0.41
C GLY A 99 -13.37 -10.66 -0.12
N ASP A 100 -12.96 -10.82 1.13
CA ASP A 100 -11.59 -10.54 1.56
C ASP A 100 -10.56 -11.23 0.63
N PRO A 101 -9.45 -10.56 0.28
CA PRO A 101 -8.50 -11.06 -0.69
C PRO A 101 -8.02 -12.47 -0.29
N ILE A 102 -8.23 -13.44 -1.17
CA ILE A 102 -7.70 -14.79 -0.99
C ILE A 102 -6.20 -14.75 -1.27
N VAL A 103 -5.38 -14.64 -0.23
CA VAL A 103 -3.92 -14.71 -0.36
C VAL A 103 -3.51 -16.17 -0.61
N ILE A 104 -3.16 -16.51 -1.85
CA ILE A 104 -2.59 -17.82 -2.20
C ILE A 104 -1.11 -17.80 -1.81
N VAL A 105 -0.79 -18.31 -0.62
CA VAL A 105 0.58 -18.41 -0.13
C VAL A 105 1.26 -19.65 -0.73
N PRO A 106 2.43 -19.54 -1.40
CA PRO A 106 3.14 -20.69 -1.93
C PRO A 106 3.50 -21.70 -0.82
N PRO A 107 3.53 -23.02 -1.08
CA PRO A 107 3.82 -24.04 -0.04
C PRO A 107 5.11 -23.82 0.75
N ALA A 108 6.14 -23.24 0.12
CA ALA A 108 7.40 -22.92 0.78
C ALA A 108 7.29 -21.79 1.80
N VAL A 109 6.36 -20.85 1.60
CA VAL A 109 6.09 -19.76 2.54
C VAL A 109 5.24 -20.28 3.69
N ILE A 110 4.27 -21.18 3.43
CA ILE A 110 3.50 -21.87 4.48
C ILE A 110 4.42 -22.61 5.45
N GLN A 111 5.39 -23.38 4.94
CA GLN A 111 6.35 -24.09 5.81
C GLN A 111 7.17 -23.14 6.71
N LYS A 112 7.55 -21.97 6.18
CA LYS A 112 8.28 -20.96 6.98
C LYS A 112 7.39 -20.38 8.08
N MET A 113 6.13 -20.09 7.76
CA MET A 113 5.15 -19.60 8.73
C MET A 113 4.88 -20.63 9.83
N GLU A 114 4.67 -21.90 9.47
CA GLU A 114 4.45 -22.99 10.44
C GLU A 114 5.65 -23.17 11.38
N LEU A 115 6.88 -23.15 10.85
CA LEU A 115 8.10 -23.20 11.65
C LEU A 115 8.20 -22.03 12.64
N GLN A 116 7.88 -20.82 12.18
CA GLN A 116 7.95 -19.63 13.01
C GLN A 116 6.88 -19.62 14.10
N VAL A 117 5.67 -20.11 13.81
CA VAL A 117 4.61 -20.31 14.81
C VAL A 117 5.04 -21.33 15.87
N PHE A 118 5.68 -22.44 15.48
CA PHE A 118 6.21 -23.41 16.44
C PHE A 118 7.28 -22.81 17.37
N VAL A 119 8.16 -21.96 16.85
CA VAL A 119 9.16 -21.26 17.67
C VAL A 119 8.48 -20.31 18.67
N TYR A 120 7.48 -19.55 18.22
CA TYR A 120 6.78 -18.57 19.06
C TYR A 120 5.93 -19.23 20.16
N ILE A 121 5.35 -20.41 19.88
CA ILE A 121 4.58 -21.18 20.87
C ILE A 121 5.50 -21.94 21.84
N ALA A 122 6.70 -22.32 21.41
CA ALA A 122 7.65 -23.07 22.23
C ALA A 122 8.45 -22.20 23.21
N ASP A 123 8.50 -20.87 23.01
CA ASP A 123 9.14 -19.96 23.95
C ASP A 123 8.17 -19.66 25.11
N PRO A 124 8.44 -20.12 26.35
CA PRO A 124 7.61 -19.74 27.48
C PRO A 124 7.74 -18.23 27.65
N TYR A 125 6.64 -17.51 27.47
CA TYR A 125 6.55 -16.06 27.69
C TYR A 125 7.18 -15.71 29.05
N ASP A 126 8.42 -15.21 29.02
CA ASP A 126 9.17 -14.86 30.23
C ASP A 126 8.71 -13.48 30.71
N GLN A 127 7.67 -13.48 31.54
CA GLN A 127 7.14 -12.29 32.19
C GLN A 127 8.18 -11.52 33.03
N SER A 128 9.36 -12.11 33.35
CA SER A 128 10.39 -11.43 34.12
C SER A 128 11.20 -10.39 33.33
N GLN A 129 11.03 -10.33 31.99
CA GLN A 129 11.69 -9.33 31.14
C GLN A 129 10.92 -8.00 31.01
N TYR A 130 9.69 -7.92 31.50
CA TYR A 130 8.89 -6.70 31.50
C TYR A 130 8.60 -6.31 32.96
N PRO A 131 9.46 -5.51 33.62
CA PRO A 131 9.12 -4.96 34.93
C PRO A 131 7.86 -4.08 34.79
N ASP A 132 6.91 -4.22 35.71
CA ASP A 132 5.68 -3.45 35.76
C ASP A 132 5.98 -1.95 35.55
N GLU A 133 5.41 -1.34 34.51
CA GLU A 133 5.60 0.08 34.21
C GLU A 133 5.09 0.92 35.40
N GLU A 134 5.95 1.76 35.96
CA GLU A 134 5.53 2.79 36.92
C GLU A 134 4.43 3.64 36.27
N GLU A 135 3.30 3.83 36.96
CA GLU A 135 2.20 4.69 36.52
C GLU A 135 2.74 6.11 36.22
N ILE A 136 2.89 6.42 34.94
CA ILE A 136 3.24 7.76 34.47
C ILE A 136 1.99 8.62 34.65
N PRO A 137 2.00 9.69 35.47
CA PRO A 137 0.82 10.53 35.67
C PRO A 137 0.42 11.20 34.35
N PHE A 138 -0.83 11.00 33.93
CA PHE A 138 -1.43 11.67 32.80
C PHE A 138 -1.62 13.17 33.13
N GLU A 139 -0.80 14.04 32.56
CA GLU A 139 -1.05 15.49 32.53
C GLU A 139 -2.07 15.79 31.42
N GLU A 140 -3.25 16.27 31.81
CA GLU A 140 -4.27 16.75 30.87
C GLU A 140 -3.71 17.93 30.06
N PRO A 141 -3.75 17.90 28.71
CA PRO A 141 -3.30 19.02 27.91
C PRO A 141 -4.29 20.19 28.00
N ASP A 142 -3.76 21.39 28.19
CA ASP A 142 -4.53 22.63 28.29
C ASP A 142 -5.36 22.93 27.01
N GLU A 143 -6.55 23.50 27.22
CA GLU A 143 -7.55 23.79 26.20
C GLU A 143 -7.06 24.87 25.21
N VAL A 144 -6.86 24.50 23.94
CA VAL A 144 -6.46 25.43 22.87
C VAL A 144 -7.67 26.26 22.44
N THR A 145 -7.62 27.57 22.68
CA THR A 145 -8.64 28.53 22.25
C THR A 145 -8.51 28.85 20.76
N VAL A 146 -9.65 28.91 20.07
CA VAL A 146 -9.77 29.06 18.62
C VAL A 146 -9.95 30.55 18.27
N GLU A 147 -8.87 31.24 17.89
CA GLU A 147 -8.83 32.54 17.22
C GLU A 147 -7.56 32.55 16.34
N GLU A 148 -7.49 32.82 15.04
CA GLU A 148 -8.37 33.37 14.01
C GLU A 148 -8.04 32.64 12.68
N GLN A 149 -9.04 32.01 12.04
CA GLN A 149 -8.99 31.80 10.59
C GLN A 149 -9.37 33.12 9.92
N GLN A 150 -8.37 33.90 9.49
CA GLN A 150 -8.62 34.98 8.53
C GLN A 150 -8.09 34.60 7.14
N THR A 151 -9.07 34.47 6.26
CA THR A 151 -9.01 34.31 4.82
C THR A 151 -8.22 35.41 4.13
N GLU A 152 -7.22 35.08 3.31
CA GLU A 152 -6.80 35.94 2.21
C GLU A 152 -6.56 35.15 0.92
N LYS A 153 -7.29 35.57 -0.13
CA LYS A 153 -7.25 35.07 -1.51
C LYS A 153 -5.86 35.32 -2.12
N HIS A 154 -5.29 34.31 -2.78
CA HIS A 154 -4.10 34.50 -3.61
C HIS A 154 -4.47 35.06 -4.99
N THR A 155 -3.98 36.26 -5.30
CA THR A 155 -3.79 36.78 -6.67
C THR A 155 -2.30 36.69 -7.04
N PRO A 156 -1.93 36.35 -8.29
CA PRO A 156 -0.55 36.08 -8.65
C PRO A 156 0.17 37.31 -9.21
N THR A 157 1.41 37.55 -8.79
CA THR A 157 2.41 38.44 -9.43
C THR A 157 3.80 37.89 -9.10
N VAL A 158 4.52 37.32 -10.07
CA VAL A 158 5.53 37.92 -10.99
C VAL A 158 6.83 38.35 -10.29
N ASP A 159 7.91 37.72 -10.78
CA ASP A 159 9.35 37.84 -10.56
C ASP A 159 9.91 39.18 -10.04
N THR A 160 10.82 39.13 -9.05
CA THR A 160 12.21 39.65 -9.15
C THR A 160 13.06 39.46 -7.87
N GLU A 161 14.34 39.13 -8.14
CA GLU A 161 15.58 39.47 -7.40
C GLU A 161 16.03 38.67 -6.16
N GLU A 162 17.32 38.29 -6.25
CA GLU A 162 18.13 37.54 -5.30
C GLU A 162 18.18 38.20 -3.91
N ALA A 163 17.92 37.38 -2.88
CA ALA A 163 18.41 37.64 -1.54
C ALA A 163 19.05 36.36 -0.99
N VAL A 164 20.32 36.48 -0.65
CA VAL A 164 21.19 35.45 -0.06
C VAL A 164 20.58 34.90 1.23
N ILE A 165 20.29 33.60 1.27
CA ILE A 165 19.85 32.88 2.47
C ILE A 165 21.08 32.18 3.08
N PRO A 166 21.34 32.29 4.40
CA PRO A 166 22.48 31.67 5.04
C PRO A 166 22.36 30.14 5.03
N VAL A 167 23.49 29.47 4.85
CA VAL A 167 23.63 28.00 4.90
C VAL A 167 23.11 27.50 6.25
N GLN A 168 21.92 26.92 6.27
CA GLN A 168 21.47 26.09 7.38
C GLN A 168 22.08 24.70 7.18
N GLU A 169 22.78 24.21 8.21
CA GLU A 169 23.27 22.84 8.27
C GLU A 169 22.10 21.88 8.02
N LYS A 170 22.25 21.10 6.95
CA LYS A 170 21.34 20.03 6.57
C LYS A 170 21.32 19.01 7.73
N PRO A 171 20.18 18.73 8.37
CA PRO A 171 20.12 17.61 9.30
C PRO A 171 20.46 16.32 8.53
N GLU A 172 21.31 15.50 9.13
CA GLU A 172 21.80 14.26 8.52
C GLU A 172 20.63 13.41 7.99
N ALA A 173 20.79 12.93 6.76
CA ALA A 173 19.80 12.06 6.14
C ALA A 173 19.73 10.75 6.93
N LYS A 174 18.56 10.48 7.52
CA LYS A 174 18.26 9.20 8.17
C LYS A 174 18.46 8.07 7.17
N THR A 175 19.09 6.99 7.62
CA THR A 175 19.41 5.83 6.79
C THR A 175 18.16 5.00 6.50
N HIS A 176 18.20 4.12 5.50
CA HIS A 176 17.07 3.24 5.17
C HIS A 176 16.62 2.38 6.37
N GLU A 177 17.53 2.09 7.30
CA GLU A 177 17.28 1.36 8.54
C GLU A 177 16.48 2.21 9.57
N ASP A 178 16.59 3.54 9.53
CA ASP A 178 15.85 4.44 10.44
C ASP A 178 14.40 4.70 9.98
N LEU A 179 14.11 4.57 8.68
CA LEU A 179 12.74 4.62 8.15
C LEU A 179 12.02 3.27 8.22
N CYS A 180 12.76 2.16 8.17
CA CYS A 180 12.22 0.82 8.34
C CYS A 180 12.33 0.38 9.81
N HIS A 181 11.45 0.89 10.67
CA HIS A 181 11.08 0.13 11.86
C HIS A 181 10.18 -1.01 11.41
N PRO A 182 10.54 -2.29 11.62
CA PRO A 182 9.84 -3.44 11.04
C PRO A 182 8.44 -3.71 11.64
N PHE A 183 7.96 -2.84 12.52
CA PHE A 183 6.62 -2.89 13.09
C PHE A 183 6.09 -1.45 13.18
N ASP A 184 5.24 -1.06 12.26
CA ASP A 184 4.51 0.21 12.25
C ASP A 184 3.39 0.27 13.31
N GLY A 185 3.45 -0.59 14.33
CA GLY A 185 2.43 -0.76 15.38
C GLY A 185 1.10 -1.36 14.88
N ILE A 186 0.86 -1.38 13.58
CA ILE A 186 -0.38 -1.89 12.98
C ILE A 186 -0.40 -3.43 13.05
N LEU A 187 0.73 -4.07 12.76
CA LEU A 187 0.85 -5.53 12.88
C LEU A 187 0.72 -6.00 14.33
N ASP A 188 1.29 -5.25 15.28
CA ASP A 188 1.18 -5.54 16.71
C ASP A 188 -0.25 -5.37 17.22
N GLN A 189 -0.96 -4.34 16.74
CA GLN A 189 -2.37 -4.12 17.02
C GLN A 189 -3.23 -5.29 16.51
N TYR A 190 -3.00 -5.79 15.29
CA TYR A 190 -3.74 -6.94 14.77
C TYR A 190 -3.47 -8.23 15.53
N LEU A 191 -2.25 -8.45 16.00
CA LEU A 191 -1.89 -9.61 16.83
C LEU A 191 -2.52 -9.53 18.23
N LEU A 192 -2.57 -8.35 18.85
CA LEU A 192 -3.26 -8.10 20.12
C LEU A 192 -4.78 -8.31 20.02
N GLU A 193 -5.39 -7.87 18.92
CA GLU A 193 -6.82 -8.09 18.66
C GLU A 193 -7.12 -9.58 18.44
N ALA A 194 -6.21 -10.32 17.81
CA ALA A 194 -6.33 -11.76 17.59
C ALA A 194 -6.25 -12.53 18.91
N SER A 195 -5.29 -12.19 19.77
CA SER A 195 -5.10 -12.85 21.06
C SER A 195 -6.25 -12.59 22.03
N LYS A 196 -6.97 -11.47 21.88
CA LYS A 196 -8.17 -11.13 22.67
C LYS A 196 -9.46 -11.77 22.12
N GLY A 197 -9.40 -12.46 20.98
CA GLY A 197 -10.57 -13.10 20.37
C GLY A 197 -11.55 -12.12 19.70
N GLU A 198 -11.16 -10.85 19.55
CA GLU A 198 -11.99 -9.78 18.95
C GLU A 198 -12.22 -9.99 17.45
N TRP A 199 -11.50 -10.92 16.84
CA TRP A 199 -11.61 -11.32 15.44
C TRP A 199 -12.96 -12.00 15.14
N LEU A 200 -13.54 -12.70 16.11
CA LEU A 200 -14.87 -13.30 15.99
C LEU A 200 -15.97 -12.23 15.95
N GLU A 201 -15.78 -11.09 16.64
CA GLU A 201 -16.72 -9.96 16.63
C GLU A 201 -16.57 -9.11 15.36
N LYS A 202 -15.37 -9.08 14.78
CA LYS A 202 -15.06 -8.46 13.48
C LYS A 202 -15.36 -9.38 12.27
N GLY A 203 -15.87 -10.59 12.51
CA GLY A 203 -16.31 -11.52 11.45
C GLY A 203 -15.18 -12.26 10.72
N ILE A 204 -13.95 -12.23 11.24
CA ILE A 204 -12.78 -12.87 10.65
C ILE A 204 -12.74 -14.34 11.12
N THR A 205 -12.89 -15.31 10.22
CA THR A 205 -12.86 -16.74 10.57
C THR A 205 -11.78 -17.52 9.82
N TYR A 206 -11.04 -18.35 10.56
CA TYR A 206 -10.03 -19.28 10.03
C TYR A 206 -10.68 -20.64 9.71
N HIS A 207 -10.50 -21.15 8.48
CA HIS A 207 -11.03 -22.45 8.06
C HIS A 207 -9.90 -23.44 7.70
N PRO A 208 -9.62 -24.46 8.53
CA PRO A 208 -8.45 -25.33 8.40
C PRO A 208 -8.56 -26.44 7.32
N THR A 209 -9.63 -26.49 6.52
CA THR A 209 -9.97 -27.71 5.74
C THR A 209 -10.16 -27.52 4.24
N ARG A 210 -9.69 -26.42 3.63
CA ARG A 210 -9.72 -26.27 2.17
C ARG A 210 -8.31 -25.98 1.64
N ILE A 211 -7.60 -27.08 1.39
CA ILE A 211 -6.37 -27.20 0.58
C ILE A 211 -6.74 -26.94 -0.89
#